data_AF-A0AB40CZJ7-F1
#
_entry.id   AF-A0AB40CZJ7-F1
#
_cell.length_a   1.000
_cell.length_b   1.000
_cell.length_c   1.000
_cell.angle_alpha   90.00
_cell.angle_beta   90.00
_cell.angle_gamma   90.00
#
_symmetry.space_group_name_H-M   'P 1'
#
loop_
_entity.id
_entity.type
_entity.pdbx_description
1 polymer ?
#
loop_
_entity_poly.entity_id
_entity_poly.type
_entity_poly.pdbx_seq_one_letter_code
_entity_poly.pdbx_strand_id
1 'polypeptide(L)'
;MILHRLLRALPTPHPFRSDLLYARANGFISLNPCNFRCSSYDLTVFVHAYARLLDHALSLDHATLTDQPVNVTNFIERIKEAERALELVPQVQDLLDLVMECEPMGTTPLSYVTRLAMEQIARESFACYAAVRHAVPVMLDNLLCMRHQSCVAGLGVYRRAADQGRRLCKFYEWCRGMRLCAVNEYPLIERIPCIQVRALESLVAGLWQLTESETSSLSSSSSLSSLSSKSPGKSVKTYDVEVDEKPLIRLEEEEEEGWEELLEASLEGLRE
;
A
#
# COMPACT_ATOMS: atom_id res chain seq x y z
N MET A 1 10.67 24.67 -8.88
CA MET A 1 11.38 24.16 -10.08
C MET A 1 12.85 23.87 -9.81
N ILE A 2 13.69 24.87 -9.46
CA ILE A 2 15.10 24.60 -9.11
C ILE A 2 15.15 23.70 -7.87
N LEU A 3 14.41 24.06 -6.82
CA LEU A 3 14.28 23.23 -5.62
C LEU A 3 13.83 21.80 -5.96
N HIS A 4 12.82 21.64 -6.81
CA HIS A 4 12.33 20.32 -7.26
C HIS A 4 13.44 19.49 -7.92
N ARG A 5 14.22 20.10 -8.82
CA ARG A 5 15.36 19.44 -9.46
C ARG A 5 16.43 19.05 -8.45
N LEU A 6 16.71 19.92 -7.47
CA LEU A 6 17.67 19.60 -6.40
C LEU A 6 17.18 18.43 -5.55
N LEU A 7 15.93 18.46 -5.10
CA LEU A 7 15.35 17.37 -4.29
C LEU A 7 15.43 16.00 -5.00
N ARG A 8 15.41 15.99 -6.33
CA ARG A 8 15.49 14.76 -7.14
C ARG A 8 16.91 14.37 -7.57
N ALA A 9 17.78 15.33 -7.83
CA ALA A 9 19.12 15.07 -8.34
C ALA A 9 20.11 14.66 -7.23
N LEU A 10 19.84 15.07 -5.99
CA LEU A 10 20.72 14.78 -4.87
C LEU A 10 20.43 13.37 -4.32
N PRO A 11 21.46 12.51 -4.19
CA PRO A 11 21.32 11.20 -3.54
C PRO A 11 20.81 11.35 -2.11
N THR A 12 19.93 10.46 -1.68
CA THR A 12 19.55 10.34 -0.27
C THR A 12 20.49 9.34 0.43
N PRO A 13 21.10 9.66 1.58
CA PRO A 13 21.01 10.89 2.38
C PRO A 13 22.01 11.98 1.95
N HIS A 14 21.56 13.24 1.83
CA HIS A 14 22.43 14.39 1.56
C HIS A 14 22.16 15.54 2.57
N PRO A 15 23.21 16.19 3.10
CA PRO A 15 23.09 17.23 4.14
C PRO A 15 22.22 18.43 3.74
N PHE A 16 22.16 18.73 2.45
CA PHE A 16 21.28 19.78 1.91
C PHE A 16 19.80 19.59 2.34
N ARG A 17 19.30 18.35 2.37
CA ARG A 17 17.91 18.09 2.75
C ARG A 17 17.69 18.32 4.25
N SER A 18 18.63 17.90 5.09
CA SER A 18 18.58 18.16 6.54
C SER A 18 18.69 19.65 6.86
N ASP A 19 19.53 20.39 6.15
CA ASP A 19 19.67 21.84 6.31
C ASP A 19 18.38 22.57 5.92
N LEU A 20 17.72 22.11 4.86
CA LEU A 20 16.46 22.70 4.41
C LEU A 20 15.30 22.37 5.34
N LEU A 21 15.25 21.15 5.88
CA LEU A 21 14.31 20.76 6.92
C LEU A 21 14.54 21.55 8.22
N TYR A 22 15.79 21.76 8.61
CA TYR A 22 16.16 22.60 9.75
C TYR A 22 15.74 24.06 9.53
N ALA A 23 15.99 24.60 8.34
CA ALA A 23 15.57 25.95 7.99
C ALA A 23 14.04 26.11 8.03
N ARG A 24 13.31 25.09 7.56
CA ARG A 24 11.83 25.04 7.62
C ARG A 24 11.32 24.94 9.05
N ALA A 25 11.89 24.05 9.88
CA ALA A 25 11.49 23.85 11.27
C ALA A 25 11.66 25.14 12.12
N ASN A 26 12.66 25.95 11.78
CA ASN A 26 12.91 27.25 12.42
C ASN A 26 12.15 28.42 11.77
N GLY A 27 11.34 28.17 10.74
CA GLY A 27 10.55 29.19 10.06
C GLY A 27 11.35 30.11 9.12
N PHE A 28 12.61 29.79 8.81
CA PHE A 28 13.42 30.56 7.85
C PHE A 28 12.96 30.36 6.40
N ILE A 29 12.31 29.22 6.10
CA ILE A 29 11.77 28.90 4.78
C ILE A 29 10.35 28.35 4.96
N SER A 30 9.39 28.93 4.24
CA SER A 30 8.04 28.39 4.10
C SER A 30 7.71 28.29 2.61
N LEU A 31 7.49 27.07 2.14
CA LEU A 31 7.00 26.82 0.78
C LEU A 31 5.47 26.93 0.74
N ASN A 32 4.81 26.50 1.82
CA ASN A 32 3.36 26.58 1.99
C ASN A 32 3.04 27.10 3.41
N PRO A 33 2.18 28.13 3.57
CA PRO A 33 1.42 28.84 2.54
C PRO A 33 2.29 29.79 1.69
N CYS A 34 2.12 29.74 0.37
CA CYS A 34 2.71 30.74 -0.54
C CYS A 34 1.74 31.92 -0.71
N ASN A 35 2.25 33.16 -0.67
CA ASN A 35 1.44 34.38 -0.83
C ASN A 35 1.46 34.91 -2.28
N PHE A 36 1.64 34.02 -3.25
CA PHE A 36 1.78 34.40 -4.65
C PHE A 36 0.42 34.77 -5.25
N ARG A 37 0.35 35.90 -5.97
CA ARG A 37 -0.85 36.33 -6.70
C ARG A 37 -0.46 36.80 -8.10
N CYS A 38 -1.14 36.26 -9.11
CA CYS A 38 -0.97 36.67 -10.50
C CYS A 38 -2.31 37.15 -11.07
N SER A 39 -2.26 37.88 -12.20
CA SER A 39 -3.44 38.31 -12.97
C SER A 39 -4.27 37.13 -13.47
N SER A 40 -3.64 35.98 -13.72
CA SER A 40 -4.34 34.72 -13.99
C SER A 40 -4.62 33.97 -12.69
N TYR A 41 -5.89 33.71 -12.43
CA TYR A 41 -6.34 32.87 -11.32
C TYR A 41 -5.80 31.44 -11.46
N ASP A 42 -5.87 30.85 -12.65
CA ASP A 42 -5.43 29.47 -12.92
C ASP A 42 -3.94 29.28 -12.62
N LEU A 43 -3.10 30.23 -13.04
CA LEU A 43 -1.67 30.19 -12.72
C LEU A 43 -1.43 30.34 -11.22
N THR A 44 -2.22 31.18 -10.55
CA THR A 44 -2.14 31.36 -9.11
C THR A 44 -2.47 30.05 -8.40
N VAL A 45 -3.57 29.39 -8.74
CA VAL A 45 -3.96 28.08 -8.19
C VAL A 45 -2.90 27.02 -8.45
N PHE A 46 -2.36 26.95 -9.67
CA PHE A 46 -1.27 26.04 -10.03
C PHE A 46 -0.03 26.24 -9.16
N VAL A 47 0.41 27.48 -8.96
CA VAL A 47 1.60 27.78 -8.12
C VAL A 47 1.36 27.36 -6.67
N HIS A 48 0.15 27.56 -6.13
CA HIS A 48 -0.17 27.09 -4.78
C HIS A 48 -0.16 25.55 -4.68
N ALA A 49 -0.75 24.85 -5.65
CA ALA A 49 -0.73 23.39 -5.70
C ALA A 49 0.70 22.86 -5.80
N TYR A 50 1.51 23.44 -6.67
CA TYR A 50 2.91 23.07 -6.85
C TYR A 50 3.75 23.36 -5.61
N ALA A 51 3.50 24.47 -4.90
CA ALA A 51 4.18 24.78 -3.66
C ALA A 51 3.85 23.77 -2.54
N ARG A 52 2.59 23.33 -2.43
CA ARG A 52 2.16 22.25 -1.53
C ARG A 52 2.85 20.94 -1.85
N LEU A 53 2.93 20.57 -3.13
CA LEU A 53 3.62 19.38 -3.59
C LEU A 53 5.09 19.38 -3.16
N LEU A 54 5.79 20.50 -3.35
CA LEU A 54 7.21 20.62 -2.94
C LEU A 54 7.39 20.57 -1.42
N ASP A 55 6.47 21.16 -0.66
CA ASP A 55 6.50 21.11 0.80
C ASP A 55 6.32 19.67 1.32
N HIS A 56 5.42 18.90 0.70
CA HIS A 56 5.23 17.49 1.01
C HIS A 56 6.43 16.62 0.58
N ALA A 57 6.95 16.82 -0.64
CA ALA A 57 8.10 16.08 -1.17
C ALA A 57 9.38 16.34 -0.34
N LEU A 58 9.52 17.52 0.23
CA LEU A 58 10.60 17.85 1.17
C LEU A 58 10.48 17.09 2.50
N SER A 59 9.25 16.78 2.94
CA SER A 59 9.02 16.05 4.17
C SER A 59 9.21 14.53 4.01
N LEU A 60 9.20 14.02 2.78
CA LEU A 60 9.12 12.60 2.48
C LEU A 60 10.45 11.96 2.10
N ASP A 61 11.00 11.11 2.96
CA ASP A 61 12.27 10.42 2.70
C ASP A 61 12.11 9.20 1.78
N HIS A 62 12.02 9.45 0.47
CA HIS A 62 11.82 8.46 -0.60
C HIS A 62 12.91 7.38 -0.71
N ALA A 63 14.09 7.61 -0.13
CA ALA A 63 15.21 6.66 -0.11
C ALA A 63 14.79 5.27 0.39
N THR A 64 13.95 5.28 1.42
CA THR A 64 13.62 4.12 2.24
C THR A 64 12.71 3.10 1.54
N LEU A 65 12.03 3.49 0.46
CA LEU A 65 11.11 2.63 -0.31
C LEU A 65 11.70 2.16 -1.66
N THR A 66 12.83 2.72 -2.08
CA THR A 66 13.46 2.41 -3.37
C THR A 66 14.70 1.53 -3.24
N ASP A 67 15.16 1.26 -2.01
CA ASP A 67 16.15 0.22 -1.77
C ASP A 67 15.59 -1.12 -2.27
N GLN A 68 16.32 -1.74 -3.19
CA GLN A 68 16.04 -3.08 -3.70
C GLN A 68 15.82 -4.02 -2.51
N PRO A 69 14.82 -4.92 -2.57
CA PRO A 69 14.62 -5.89 -1.52
C PRO A 69 15.91 -6.71 -1.42
N VAL A 70 16.67 -6.47 -0.35
CA VAL A 70 17.69 -7.42 0.09
C VAL A 70 16.91 -8.72 0.29
N ASN A 71 17.39 -9.86 -0.21
CA ASN A 71 16.70 -11.14 -0.02
C ASN A 71 16.59 -11.43 1.49
N VAL A 72 15.50 -10.98 2.09
CA VAL A 72 15.24 -11.11 3.52
C VAL A 72 14.72 -12.52 3.74
N THR A 73 15.60 -13.39 4.23
CA THR A 73 15.24 -14.78 4.55
C THR A 73 14.50 -14.89 5.88
N ASN A 74 14.63 -13.88 6.76
CA ASN A 74 14.04 -13.90 8.10
C ASN A 74 12.60 -13.37 8.11
N PHE A 75 11.65 -14.19 8.57
CA PHE A 75 10.24 -13.81 8.70
C PHE A 75 10.00 -12.54 9.54
N ILE A 76 10.73 -12.38 10.66
CA ILE A 76 10.63 -11.21 11.53
C ILE A 76 11.03 -9.92 10.79
N GLU A 77 12.02 -9.99 9.91
CA GLU A 77 12.47 -8.85 9.13
C GLU A 77 11.46 -8.48 8.04
N ARG A 78 10.80 -9.48 7.43
CA ARG A 78 9.69 -9.27 6.47
C ARG A 78 8.48 -8.56 7.12
N ILE A 79 8.13 -8.94 8.35
CA ILE A 79 7.06 -8.23 9.10
C ILE A 79 7.48 -6.78 9.37
N LYS A 80 8.70 -6.55 9.85
CA LYS A 80 9.21 -5.18 10.09
C LYS A 80 9.21 -4.34 8.82
N GLU A 81 9.56 -4.93 7.69
CA GLU A 81 9.52 -4.27 6.39
C GLU A 81 8.09 -3.93 5.97
N ALA A 82 7.13 -4.84 6.15
CA ALA A 82 5.72 -4.57 5.92
C ALA A 82 5.17 -3.45 6.83
N GLU A 83 5.58 -3.40 8.11
CA GLU A 83 5.22 -2.32 9.03
C GLU A 83 5.82 -0.97 8.58
N ARG A 84 7.08 -0.93 8.14
CA ARG A 84 7.66 0.30 7.56
C ARG A 84 6.96 0.73 6.29
N ALA A 85 6.61 -0.22 5.41
CA ALA A 85 5.83 0.06 4.22
C ALA A 85 4.47 0.66 4.58
N LEU A 86 3.81 0.14 5.62
CA LEU A 86 2.54 0.66 6.10
C LEU A 86 2.63 2.12 6.60
N GLU A 87 3.78 2.54 7.14
CA GLU A 87 4.00 3.93 7.58
C GLU A 87 4.36 4.88 6.43
N LEU A 88 5.11 4.41 5.43
CA LEU A 88 5.66 5.23 4.36
C LEU A 88 4.78 5.31 3.13
N VAL A 89 4.11 4.22 2.75
CA VAL A 89 3.23 4.17 1.57
C VAL A 89 2.14 5.24 1.62
N PRO A 90 1.42 5.47 2.75
CA PRO A 90 0.44 6.53 2.83
C PRO A 90 1.00 7.92 2.47
N GLN A 91 2.23 8.22 2.87
CA GLN A 91 2.87 9.50 2.59
C GLN A 91 3.18 9.65 1.09
N VAL A 92 3.61 8.57 0.44
CA VAL A 92 3.79 8.55 -1.03
C VAL A 92 2.44 8.65 -1.76
N GLN A 93 1.40 8.02 -1.22
CA GLN A 93 0.04 8.14 -1.74
C GLN A 93 -0.48 9.58 -1.63
N ASP A 94 -0.22 10.28 -0.53
CA ASP A 94 -0.56 11.70 -0.39
C ASP A 94 0.16 12.55 -1.44
N LEU A 95 1.44 12.29 -1.68
CA LEU A 95 2.20 12.98 -2.73
C LEU A 95 1.63 12.71 -4.13
N LEU A 96 1.24 11.46 -4.43
CA LEU A 96 0.56 11.13 -5.69
C LEU A 96 -0.75 11.91 -5.86
N ASP A 97 -1.54 12.05 -4.80
CA ASP A 97 -2.76 12.84 -4.84
C ASP A 97 -2.48 14.31 -5.16
N LEU A 98 -1.46 14.90 -4.51
CA LEU A 98 -1.02 16.28 -4.78
C LEU A 98 -0.50 16.45 -6.22
N VAL A 99 0.20 15.47 -6.77
CA VAL A 99 0.65 15.48 -8.17
C VAL A 99 -0.56 15.54 -9.10
N MET A 100 -1.57 14.69 -8.87
CA MET A 100 -2.79 14.67 -9.69
C MET A 100 -3.61 15.96 -9.53
N GLU A 101 -3.55 16.64 -8.39
CA GLU A 101 -4.19 17.95 -8.16
C GLU A 101 -3.48 19.12 -8.85
N CYS A 102 -2.22 18.95 -9.28
CA CYS A 102 -1.47 19.99 -9.99
C CYS A 102 -1.90 20.15 -11.46
N GLU A 103 -2.96 19.47 -11.92
CA GLU A 103 -3.50 19.64 -13.26
C GLU A 103 -4.00 21.09 -13.46
N PRO A 104 -3.45 21.84 -14.43
CA PRO A 104 -3.86 23.22 -14.68
C PRO A 104 -5.28 23.25 -15.25
N MET A 105 -6.20 23.87 -14.52
CA MET A 105 -7.65 23.93 -14.83
C MET A 105 -8.03 24.86 -15.99
N GLY A 106 -7.06 25.44 -16.70
CA GLY A 106 -7.30 26.47 -17.72
C GLY A 106 -7.40 25.92 -19.14
N THR A 107 -8.31 26.49 -19.94
CA THR A 107 -8.38 26.27 -21.40
C THR A 107 -7.27 26.97 -22.19
N THR A 108 -6.40 27.72 -21.49
CA THR A 108 -5.30 28.45 -22.09
C THR A 108 -4.09 27.54 -22.33
N PRO A 109 -3.35 27.74 -23.43
CA PRO A 109 -2.16 26.95 -23.70
C PRO A 109 -1.13 27.14 -22.57
N LEU A 110 -0.55 26.03 -22.10
CA LEU A 110 0.45 26.07 -21.04
C LEU A 110 1.60 26.99 -21.41
N SER A 111 1.93 27.92 -20.51
CA SER A 111 3.15 28.70 -20.59
C SER A 111 4.36 27.76 -20.60
N TYR A 112 5.49 28.21 -21.17
CA TYR A 112 6.72 27.42 -21.19
C TYR A 112 7.16 26.98 -19.78
N VAL A 113 7.03 27.88 -18.79
CA VAL A 113 7.37 27.61 -17.39
C VAL A 113 6.43 26.56 -16.79
N THR A 114 5.12 26.69 -17.02
CA THR A 114 4.13 25.72 -16.55
C THR A 114 4.37 24.35 -17.17
N ARG A 115 4.70 24.30 -18.47
CA ARG A 115 5.04 23.05 -19.17
C ARG A 115 6.25 22.36 -18.54
N LEU A 116 7.34 23.08 -18.32
CA LEU A 116 8.53 22.55 -17.68
C LEU A 116 8.28 22.11 -16.22
N ALA A 117 7.38 22.78 -15.50
CA ALA A 117 6.98 22.37 -14.15
C ALA A 117 6.15 21.07 -14.19
N MET A 118 5.17 20.99 -15.10
CA MET A 118 4.35 19.80 -15.31
C MET A 118 5.16 18.59 -15.75
N GLU A 119 6.17 18.78 -16.59
CA GLU A 119 7.11 17.71 -16.95
C GLU A 119 7.83 17.14 -15.71
N GLN A 120 8.27 17.99 -14.78
CA GLN A 120 8.89 17.52 -13.54
C GLN A 120 7.87 16.81 -12.64
N ILE A 121 6.65 17.35 -12.51
CA ILE A 121 5.57 16.75 -11.72
C ILE A 121 5.20 15.36 -12.28
N ALA A 122 5.11 15.24 -13.61
CA ALA A 122 4.85 13.95 -14.27
C ALA A 122 5.96 12.93 -13.95
N ARG A 123 7.24 13.32 -14.06
CA ARG A 123 8.35 12.43 -13.70
C ARG A 123 8.38 12.07 -12.22
N GLU A 124 7.94 12.96 -11.35
CA GLU A 124 7.79 12.68 -9.92
C GLU A 124 6.73 11.60 -9.68
N SER A 125 5.59 11.71 -10.35
CA SER A 125 4.55 10.69 -10.27
C SER A 125 5.02 9.29 -10.67
N PHE A 126 5.94 9.19 -11.65
CA PHE A 126 6.47 7.89 -12.09
C PHE A 126 7.25 7.21 -10.96
N ALA A 127 8.07 7.99 -10.25
CA ALA A 127 8.84 7.49 -9.11
C ALA A 127 7.92 7.11 -7.94
N CYS A 128 6.93 7.95 -7.63
CA CYS A 128 5.96 7.66 -6.57
C CYS A 128 5.13 6.41 -6.89
N TYR A 129 4.65 6.27 -8.14
CA TYR A 129 3.90 5.09 -8.57
C TYR A 129 4.74 3.82 -8.47
N ALA A 130 6.01 3.87 -8.90
CA ALA A 130 6.91 2.73 -8.76
C ALA A 130 7.09 2.32 -7.29
N ALA A 131 7.33 3.29 -6.39
CA ALA A 131 7.44 3.02 -4.96
C ALA A 131 6.17 2.36 -4.38
N VAL A 132 4.99 2.88 -4.72
CA VAL A 132 3.72 2.28 -4.27
C VAL A 132 3.52 0.88 -4.86
N ARG A 133 3.79 0.69 -6.16
CA ARG A 133 3.65 -0.60 -6.84
C ARG A 133 4.55 -1.68 -6.23
N HIS A 134 5.76 -1.31 -5.79
CA HIS A 134 6.68 -2.25 -5.14
C HIS A 134 6.30 -2.52 -3.68
N ALA A 135 5.86 -1.51 -2.93
CA ALA A 135 5.58 -1.64 -1.50
C ALA A 135 4.24 -2.32 -1.18
N VAL A 136 3.22 -2.18 -2.05
CA VAL A 136 1.89 -2.74 -1.82
C VAL A 136 1.91 -4.28 -1.72
N PRO A 137 2.56 -5.05 -2.63
CA PRO A 137 2.67 -6.49 -2.49
C PRO A 137 3.39 -6.93 -1.20
N VAL A 138 4.48 -6.25 -0.83
CA VAL A 138 5.25 -6.55 0.39
C VAL A 138 4.37 -6.40 1.65
N MET A 139 3.53 -5.38 1.68
CA MET A 139 2.55 -5.18 2.74
C MET A 139 1.46 -6.25 2.74
N LEU A 140 0.95 -6.65 1.55
CA LEU A 140 -0.10 -7.66 1.41
C LEU A 140 0.36 -9.06 1.84
N ASP A 141 1.59 -9.45 1.49
CA ASP A 141 2.16 -10.77 1.80
C ASP A 141 2.20 -11.04 3.32
N ASN A 142 2.28 -9.98 4.13
CA ASN A 142 2.37 -10.06 5.59
C ASN A 142 1.13 -9.47 6.29
N LEU A 143 0.07 -9.11 5.55
CA LEU A 143 -1.07 -8.35 6.05
C LEU A 143 -1.79 -9.05 7.22
N LEU A 144 -1.95 -10.37 7.12
CA LEU A 144 -2.65 -11.20 8.10
C LEU A 144 -1.78 -11.52 9.32
N CYS A 145 -0.46 -11.34 9.22
CA CYS A 145 0.47 -11.55 10.34
C CYS A 145 0.60 -10.31 11.23
N MET A 146 0.11 -9.15 10.80
CA MET A 146 0.15 -7.92 11.55
C MET A 146 -1.01 -7.81 12.57
N ARG A 147 -0.88 -6.89 13.53
CA ARG A 147 -1.96 -6.57 14.49
C ARG A 147 -3.21 -6.11 13.74
N HIS A 148 -4.39 -6.39 14.30
CA HIS A 148 -5.69 -6.02 13.70
C HIS A 148 -5.73 -4.56 13.19
N GLN A 149 -5.27 -3.60 14.00
CA GLN A 149 -5.23 -2.18 13.61
C GLN A 149 -4.36 -1.92 12.37
N SER A 150 -3.19 -2.55 12.31
CA SER A 150 -2.26 -2.46 11.17
C SER A 150 -2.83 -3.15 9.93
N CYS A 151 -3.53 -4.27 10.11
CA CYS A 151 -4.22 -4.98 9.04
C CYS A 151 -5.32 -4.10 8.41
N VAL A 152 -6.17 -3.47 9.23
CA VAL A 152 -7.20 -2.52 8.77
C VAL A 152 -6.59 -1.31 8.06
N ALA A 153 -5.50 -0.76 8.60
CA ALA A 153 -4.77 0.33 7.95
C ALA A 153 -4.21 -0.10 6.58
N GLY A 154 -3.62 -1.30 6.49
CA GLY A 154 -3.08 -1.85 5.24
C GLY A 154 -4.15 -2.10 4.18
N LEU A 155 -5.34 -2.54 4.58
CA LEU A 155 -6.50 -2.59 3.68
C LEU A 155 -6.89 -1.21 3.14
N GLY A 156 -6.88 -0.19 4.00
CA GLY A 156 -7.14 1.19 3.60
C GLY A 156 -6.13 1.67 2.55
N VAL A 157 -4.84 1.37 2.76
CA VAL A 157 -3.76 1.66 1.81
C VAL A 157 -3.97 0.93 0.47
N TYR A 158 -4.33 -0.35 0.52
CA TYR A 158 -4.58 -1.17 -0.68
C TYR A 158 -5.76 -0.65 -1.50
N ARG A 159 -6.87 -0.33 -0.83
CA ARG A 159 -8.04 0.30 -1.46
C ARG A 159 -7.68 1.64 -2.09
N ARG A 160 -6.93 2.48 -1.37
CA ARG A 160 -6.47 3.78 -1.88
C ARG A 160 -5.59 3.61 -3.11
N ALA A 161 -4.69 2.62 -3.13
CA ALA A 161 -3.86 2.32 -4.31
C ALA A 161 -4.73 1.95 -5.54
N ALA A 162 -5.80 1.19 -5.35
CA ALA A 162 -6.73 0.84 -6.42
C ALA A 162 -7.46 2.07 -6.99
N ASP A 163 -7.84 3.02 -6.14
CA ASP A 163 -8.50 4.27 -6.55
C ASP A 163 -7.53 5.24 -7.23
N GLN A 164 -6.33 5.39 -6.67
CA GLN A 164 -5.26 6.19 -7.24
C GLN A 164 -4.82 5.68 -8.61
N GLY A 165 -4.71 4.37 -8.80
CA GLY A 165 -4.39 3.79 -10.11
C GLY A 165 -5.36 4.23 -11.21
N ARG A 166 -6.66 4.32 -10.93
CA ARG A 166 -7.67 4.81 -11.90
C ARG A 166 -7.51 6.29 -12.22
N ARG A 167 -7.23 7.11 -11.21
CA ARG A 167 -7.00 8.56 -11.38
C ARG A 167 -5.70 8.83 -12.13
N LEU A 168 -4.65 8.07 -11.83
CA LEU A 168 -3.34 8.19 -12.44
C LEU A 168 -3.37 7.82 -13.93
N CYS A 169 -4.19 6.84 -14.35
CA CYS A 169 -4.41 6.56 -15.78
C CYS A 169 -4.90 7.81 -16.53
N LYS A 170 -5.93 8.48 -16.01
CA LYS A 170 -6.50 9.69 -16.61
C LYS A 170 -5.46 10.82 -16.66
N PHE A 171 -4.70 10.99 -15.58
CA PHE A 171 -3.64 11.96 -15.50
C PHE A 171 -2.55 11.71 -16.55
N TYR A 172 -2.12 10.45 -16.76
CA TYR A 172 -1.13 10.11 -17.79
C TYR A 172 -1.65 10.25 -19.21
N GLU A 173 -2.91 9.93 -19.47
CA GLU A 173 -3.56 10.22 -20.74
C GLU A 173 -3.54 11.72 -21.05
N TRP A 174 -3.89 12.56 -20.06
CA TRP A 174 -3.80 14.02 -20.18
C TRP A 174 -2.36 14.49 -20.44
N CYS A 175 -1.38 14.00 -19.65
CA CYS A 175 0.02 14.37 -19.83
C CYS A 175 0.57 13.99 -21.23
N ARG A 176 0.15 12.82 -21.76
CA ARG A 176 0.49 12.37 -23.12
C ARG A 176 -0.13 13.28 -24.18
N GLY A 177 -1.39 13.67 -24.01
CA GLY A 177 -2.07 14.63 -24.90
C GLY A 177 -1.33 15.96 -24.98
N MET A 178 -0.78 16.41 -23.86
CA MET A 178 0.02 17.65 -23.76
C MET A 178 1.49 17.50 -24.17
N ARG A 179 1.93 16.29 -24.57
CA ARG A 179 3.31 15.95 -24.96
C ARG A 179 4.35 16.39 -23.93
N LEU A 180 4.06 16.16 -22.64
CA LEU A 180 4.94 16.59 -21.54
C LEU A 180 6.21 15.73 -21.42
N CYS A 181 6.08 14.42 -21.58
CA CYS A 181 7.20 13.46 -21.58
C CYS A 181 7.13 12.58 -22.84
N ALA A 182 8.22 11.84 -23.13
CA ALA A 182 8.18 10.86 -24.20
C ALA A 182 7.16 9.74 -23.87
N VAL A 183 6.43 9.25 -24.87
CA VAL A 183 5.36 8.25 -24.68
C VAL A 183 5.86 6.98 -23.97
N ASN A 184 7.12 6.62 -24.21
CA ASN A 184 7.78 5.43 -23.64
C ASN A 184 8.25 5.62 -22.19
N GLU A 185 8.30 6.87 -21.68
CA GLU A 185 8.67 7.13 -20.28
C GLU A 185 7.52 6.84 -19.30
N TYR A 186 6.28 6.84 -19.80
CA TYR A 186 5.10 6.65 -18.94
C TYR A 186 4.99 5.19 -18.48
N PRO A 187 4.93 4.92 -17.16
CA PRO A 187 4.78 3.56 -16.66
C PRO A 187 3.41 2.99 -17.02
N LEU A 188 3.38 1.69 -17.27
CA LEU A 188 2.14 0.94 -17.43
C LEU A 188 1.48 0.76 -16.06
N ILE A 189 0.26 1.29 -15.90
CA ILE A 189 -0.46 1.19 -14.64
C ILE A 189 -1.19 -0.15 -14.57
N GLU A 190 -0.77 -0.99 -13.63
CA GLU A 190 -1.49 -2.21 -13.24
C GLU A 190 -2.67 -1.84 -12.35
N ARG A 191 -3.88 -2.03 -12.87
CA ARG A 191 -5.11 -1.69 -12.14
C ARG A 191 -5.49 -2.83 -11.22
N ILE A 192 -5.63 -2.51 -9.94
CA ILE A 192 -6.19 -3.43 -8.95
C ILE A 192 -7.70 -3.57 -9.21
N PRO A 193 -8.22 -4.77 -9.52
CA PRO A 193 -9.64 -5.03 -9.71
C PRO A 193 -10.43 -4.78 -8.42
N CYS A 194 -11.59 -4.14 -8.52
CA CYS A 194 -12.45 -3.87 -7.36
C CYS A 194 -12.90 -5.17 -6.64
N ILE A 195 -12.99 -6.28 -7.38
CA ILE A 195 -13.34 -7.59 -6.84
C ILE A 195 -12.26 -8.07 -5.86
N GLN A 196 -10.97 -7.86 -6.18
CA GLN A 196 -9.88 -8.25 -5.29
C GLN A 196 -9.88 -7.43 -3.99
N VAL A 197 -10.16 -6.12 -4.08
CA VAL A 197 -10.28 -5.27 -2.89
C VAL A 197 -11.41 -5.75 -1.99
N ARG A 198 -12.61 -5.99 -2.55
CA ARG A 198 -13.78 -6.45 -1.79
C ARG A 198 -13.57 -7.85 -1.19
N ALA A 199 -12.97 -8.76 -1.93
CA ALA A 199 -12.66 -10.10 -1.44
C ALA A 199 -11.74 -10.03 -0.21
N LEU A 200 -10.68 -9.22 -0.28
CA LEU A 200 -9.74 -9.05 0.82
C LEU A 200 -10.39 -8.36 2.04
N GLU A 201 -11.22 -7.34 1.82
CA GLU A 201 -12.02 -6.70 2.88
C GLU A 201 -12.93 -7.72 3.58
N SER A 202 -13.61 -8.58 2.82
CA SER A 202 -14.51 -9.60 3.37
C SER A 202 -13.76 -10.69 4.14
N LEU A 203 -12.58 -11.09 3.66
CA LEU A 203 -11.74 -12.09 4.31
C LEU A 203 -11.25 -11.59 5.67
N VAL A 204 -10.73 -10.36 5.72
CA VAL A 204 -10.27 -9.76 6.98
C VAL A 204 -11.43 -9.60 7.95
N ALA A 205 -12.59 -9.11 7.50
CA ALA A 205 -13.77 -9.01 8.35
C ALA A 205 -14.21 -10.36 8.93
N GLY A 206 -14.20 -11.43 8.12
CA GLY A 206 -14.53 -12.79 8.56
C GLY A 206 -13.55 -13.34 9.61
N LEU A 207 -12.24 -13.16 9.39
CA LEU A 207 -11.22 -13.65 10.33
C LEU A 207 -11.37 -13.05 11.73
N TRP A 208 -11.69 -11.76 11.83
CA TRP A 208 -11.82 -11.09 13.13
C TRP A 208 -13.18 -11.35 13.80
N GLN A 209 -14.26 -11.56 13.04
CA GLN A 209 -15.54 -12.01 13.60
C GLN A 209 -15.46 -13.41 14.23
N LEU A 210 -14.71 -14.33 13.62
CA LEU A 210 -14.48 -15.67 14.17
C LEU A 210 -13.66 -15.61 15.47
N THR A 211 -12.63 -14.75 15.49
CA THR A 211 -11.80 -14.53 16.68
C THR A 211 -12.62 -14.00 17.87
N GLU A 212 -13.53 -13.04 17.64
CA GLU A 212 -14.43 -12.53 18.69
C GLU A 212 -15.44 -13.59 19.16
N SER A 213 -15.93 -14.42 18.24
CA SER A 213 -16.89 -15.48 18.53
C SER A 213 -16.29 -16.59 19.42
N GLU A 214 -15.05 -17.01 19.16
CA GLU A 214 -14.36 -18.01 19.99
C GLU A 214 -14.04 -17.48 21.40
N THR A 215 -13.65 -16.21 21.54
CA THR A 215 -13.41 -15.61 22.87
C THR A 215 -14.68 -15.45 23.70
N SER A 216 -15.84 -15.23 23.05
CA SER A 216 -17.15 -15.21 23.72
C SER A 216 -17.63 -16.61 24.18
N SER A 217 -17.21 -17.66 23.46
CA SER A 217 -17.51 -19.05 23.82
C SER A 217 -16.65 -19.58 24.98
N LEU A 218 -15.43 -19.06 25.14
CA LEU A 218 -14.53 -19.40 26.26
C LEU A 218 -14.83 -18.58 27.54
N SER A 219 -15.52 -17.46 27.42
CA SER A 219 -15.97 -16.64 28.56
C SER A 219 -17.33 -17.08 29.13
N SER A 220 -18.01 -18.03 28.48
CA SER A 220 -19.25 -18.64 28.98
C SER A 220 -19.05 -20.00 29.66
N SER A 221 -17.80 -20.50 29.80
CA SER A 221 -17.49 -21.75 30.52
C SER A 221 -16.79 -21.59 31.88
N SER A 222 -16.58 -20.36 32.38
CA SER A 222 -15.98 -20.12 33.71
C SER A 222 -17.06 -19.92 34.79
N SER A 223 -17.80 -20.97 35.09
CA SER A 223 -18.66 -21.00 36.28
C SER A 223 -18.77 -22.40 36.87
N LEU A 224 -17.65 -23.00 37.31
CA LEU A 224 -17.69 -24.09 38.30
C LEU A 224 -16.49 -24.02 39.27
N SER A 225 -16.81 -23.58 40.49
CA SER A 225 -16.26 -23.96 41.81
C SER A 225 -14.77 -23.83 42.13
N SER A 226 -14.48 -22.86 43.00
CA SER A 226 -13.36 -22.88 43.96
C SER A 226 -13.82 -23.43 45.32
N LEU A 227 -13.38 -24.62 45.72
CA LEU A 227 -13.25 -25.01 47.12
C LEU A 227 -11.97 -25.83 47.34
N SER A 228 -11.25 -25.43 48.39
CA SER A 228 -9.91 -25.86 48.80
C SER A 228 -9.95 -27.12 49.67
N SER A 229 -8.96 -28.02 49.55
CA SER A 229 -8.02 -28.37 50.66
C SER A 229 -7.20 -29.66 50.41
N LYS A 230 -5.89 -29.53 50.70
CA LYS A 230 -4.92 -30.48 51.30
C LYS A 230 -4.73 -31.91 50.71
N SER A 231 -3.49 -32.18 50.32
CA SER A 231 -2.81 -33.49 50.16
C SER A 231 -2.78 -34.32 51.47
N PRO A 232 -2.19 -35.54 51.55
CA PRO A 232 -1.65 -36.48 50.52
C PRO A 232 -2.09 -37.97 50.74
N GLY A 233 -1.78 -38.89 49.80
CA GLY A 233 -1.92 -40.33 50.08
C GLY A 233 -1.78 -41.28 48.88
N LYS A 234 -0.71 -42.09 48.91
CA LYS A 234 -0.43 -43.31 48.12
C LYS A 234 -1.68 -44.12 47.75
N SER A 235 -1.78 -44.57 46.50
CA SER A 235 -2.04 -45.97 46.09
C SER A 235 -2.07 -46.12 44.57
N VAL A 236 -1.30 -47.08 44.08
CA VAL A 236 -1.30 -47.61 42.72
C VAL A 236 -2.65 -48.25 42.40
N LYS A 237 -3.18 -48.05 41.18
CA LYS A 237 -3.88 -49.08 40.39
C LYS A 237 -3.99 -48.63 38.93
N THR A 238 -3.35 -49.43 38.09
CA THR A 238 -3.44 -49.51 36.63
C THR A 238 -4.89 -49.63 36.17
N TYR A 239 -5.28 -48.84 35.17
CA TYR A 239 -6.34 -49.20 34.22
C TYR A 239 -5.90 -48.75 32.83
N ASP A 240 -5.76 -49.74 31.96
CA ASP A 240 -5.53 -49.60 30.53
C ASP A 240 -6.70 -48.86 29.88
N VAL A 241 -6.40 -47.83 29.09
CA VAL A 241 -7.30 -47.32 28.07
C VAL A 241 -6.47 -47.15 26.81
N GLU A 242 -6.64 -48.11 25.90
CA GLU A 242 -6.17 -48.08 24.53
C GLU A 242 -6.71 -46.79 23.87
N VAL A 243 -5.82 -45.88 23.48
CA VAL A 243 -6.18 -44.75 22.65
C VAL A 243 -6.07 -45.22 21.21
N ASP A 244 -7.22 -45.60 20.67
CA ASP A 244 -7.48 -45.83 19.27
C ASP A 244 -7.18 -44.53 18.49
N GLU A 245 -5.98 -44.38 17.94
CA GLU A 245 -5.63 -43.28 17.04
C GLU A 245 -6.38 -43.46 15.71
N LYS A 246 -7.59 -42.91 15.63
CA LYS A 246 -8.30 -42.71 14.36
C LYS A 246 -8.11 -41.27 13.90
N PRO A 247 -7.51 -41.00 12.72
CA PRO A 247 -7.47 -39.65 12.16
C PRO A 247 -8.89 -39.18 11.83
N LEU A 248 -9.17 -37.91 12.14
CA LEU A 248 -10.50 -37.29 12.10
C LEU A 248 -10.92 -36.81 10.69
N ILE A 249 -10.30 -37.31 9.62
CA ILE A 249 -10.63 -36.93 8.24
C ILE A 249 -10.69 -38.21 7.39
N ARG A 250 -11.92 -38.64 7.08
CA ARG A 250 -12.18 -39.52 5.94
C ARG A 250 -12.11 -38.65 4.70
N LEU A 251 -11.00 -38.72 3.96
CA LEU A 251 -11.00 -38.30 2.58
C LEU A 251 -11.78 -39.37 1.81
N GLU A 252 -13.05 -39.09 1.54
CA GLU A 252 -13.78 -39.79 0.51
C GLU A 252 -13.09 -39.42 -0.81
N GLU A 253 -12.52 -40.43 -1.48
CA GLU A 253 -12.01 -40.34 -2.84
C GLU A 253 -13.22 -40.12 -3.76
N GLU A 254 -13.63 -38.86 -3.92
CA GLU A 254 -14.53 -38.49 -5.01
C GLU A 254 -13.71 -38.42 -6.31
N GLU A 255 -14.19 -39.15 -7.30
CA GLU A 255 -13.59 -39.42 -8.61
C GLU A 255 -13.06 -38.16 -9.30
N GLU A 256 -11.76 -38.11 -9.58
CA GLU A 256 -11.06 -37.08 -10.37
C GLU A 256 -11.32 -37.19 -11.89
N GLU A 257 -12.45 -37.71 -12.36
CA GLU A 257 -12.66 -37.98 -13.79
C GLU A 257 -13.26 -36.79 -14.58
N GLY A 258 -13.64 -35.69 -13.92
CA GLY A 258 -14.37 -34.59 -14.58
C GLY A 258 -13.52 -33.46 -15.20
N TRP A 259 -12.26 -33.31 -14.82
CA TRP A 259 -11.47 -32.13 -15.20
C TRP A 259 -10.62 -32.30 -16.47
N GLU A 260 -10.24 -33.53 -16.80
CA GLU A 260 -9.45 -33.81 -18.02
C GLU A 260 -10.29 -33.70 -19.29
N GLU A 261 -11.54 -34.21 -19.29
CA GLU A 261 -12.46 -34.08 -20.43
C GLU A 261 -12.83 -32.63 -20.75
N LEU A 262 -12.92 -31.77 -19.73
CA LEU A 262 -13.19 -30.34 -19.92
C LEU A 262 -12.02 -29.57 -20.53
N LEU A 263 -10.78 -30.03 -20.33
CA LEU A 263 -9.59 -29.45 -20.93
C LEU A 263 -9.43 -29.87 -22.39
N GLU A 264 -9.73 -31.14 -22.71
CA GLU A 264 -9.68 -31.64 -24.09
C GLU A 264 -10.76 -30.97 -24.98
N ALA A 265 -11.98 -30.80 -24.47
CA ALA A 265 -13.05 -30.09 -25.20
C ALA A 265 -12.71 -28.62 -25.53
N SER A 266 -11.90 -27.97 -24.69
CA SER A 266 -11.45 -26.58 -24.90
C SER A 266 -10.35 -26.47 -25.97
N LEU A 267 -9.59 -27.54 -26.19
CA LEU A 267 -8.55 -27.60 -27.22
C LEU A 267 -9.11 -27.95 -28.60
N GLU A 268 -10.19 -28.73 -28.68
CA GLU A 268 -10.82 -29.12 -29.95
C GLU A 268 -11.65 -27.99 -30.59
N GLY A 269 -12.18 -27.05 -29.79
CA GLY A 269 -12.92 -25.88 -30.29
C GLY A 269 -12.07 -24.82 -31.03
N LEU A 270 -10.76 -25.03 -31.16
CA LEU A 270 -9.81 -24.10 -31.81
C LEU A 270 -9.25 -24.61 -33.14
N ARG A 271 -9.83 -25.69 -33.70
CA ARG A 271 -9.37 -26.28 -34.97
C ARG A 271 -10.44 -26.42 -36.08
N GLU A 272 -11.55 -25.69 -36.01
CA GLU A 272 -12.44 -25.47 -37.16
C GLU A 272 -12.48 -24.01 -37.60
#